data_AF-A0A3M9LGL4-F1
#
_entry.id   AF-A0A3M9LGL4-F1
#
_cell.length_a   1.000
_cell.length_b   1.000
_cell.length_c   1.000
_cell.angle_alpha   90.00
_cell.angle_beta   90.00
_cell.angle_gamma   90.00
#
_symmetry.space_group_name_H-M   'P 1'
#
loop_
_entity.id
_entity.type
_entity.pdbx_description
1 polymer ?
#
loop_
_entity_poly.entity_id
_entity_poly.type
_entity_poly.pdbx_seq_one_letter_code
_entity_poly.pdbx_strand_id
1 'polypeptide(L)'
;MPKIDPYSLIVYPLSKKHDVSFFNSTEEELNDFFKNDAKNNQEQLVSRTYVCYYEKHLVGYFTLTTDVLEVKAIKREDMCDDFAHDPYPAVKLARLAVDQNYERMGVGQLSWIASCKK
;
A
#
# COMPACT_ATOMS: atom_id res chain seq x y z
N MET A 1 -10.26 10.31 19.19
CA MET A 1 -10.54 8.92 18.80
C MET A 1 -9.40 8.03 19.29
N PRO A 2 -9.68 6.84 19.84
CA PRO A 2 -8.63 5.90 20.24
C PRO A 2 -7.82 5.45 19.03
N LYS A 3 -6.52 5.24 19.20
CA LYS A 3 -5.66 4.67 18.16
C LYS A 3 -5.93 3.18 18.04
N ILE A 4 -6.02 2.68 16.81
CA ILE A 4 -6.09 1.26 16.50
C ILE A 4 -4.69 0.67 16.70
N ASP A 5 -4.62 -0.43 17.43
CA ASP A 5 -3.38 -1.20 17.58
C ASP A 5 -2.98 -1.78 16.21
N PRO A 6 -1.78 -1.50 15.68
CA PRO A 6 -1.31 -2.08 14.42
C PRO A 6 -1.42 -3.61 14.34
N TYR A 7 -1.30 -4.33 15.46
CA TYR A 7 -1.40 -5.80 15.49
C TYR A 7 -2.84 -6.32 15.34
N SER A 8 -3.84 -5.45 15.48
CA SER A 8 -5.25 -5.78 15.26
C SER A 8 -5.68 -5.67 13.79
N LEU A 9 -4.82 -5.10 12.94
CA LEU A 9 -5.07 -4.96 11.51
C LEU A 9 -4.73 -6.27 10.78
N ILE A 10 -5.63 -6.67 9.89
CA ILE A 10 -5.42 -7.86 9.04
C ILE A 10 -5.35 -7.44 7.59
N VAL A 11 -4.27 -7.83 6.91
CA VAL A 11 -4.02 -7.46 5.51
C VAL A 11 -4.21 -8.66 4.59
N TYR A 12 -4.93 -8.45 3.50
CA TYR A 12 -5.14 -9.45 2.45
C TYR A 12 -4.78 -8.89 1.08
N PRO A 13 -4.30 -9.72 0.14
CA PRO A 13 -4.27 -9.33 -1.27
C PRO A 13 -5.69 -9.01 -1.77
N LEU A 14 -5.85 -7.96 -2.56
CA LEU A 14 -7.13 -7.61 -3.16
C LEU A 14 -7.64 -8.81 -3.99
N SER A 15 -8.94 -9.08 -3.94
CA SER A 15 -9.55 -10.22 -4.62
C SER A 15 -10.99 -9.88 -4.99
N LYS A 16 -11.61 -10.72 -5.83
CA LYS A 16 -13.03 -10.55 -6.22
C LYS A 16 -14.00 -10.67 -5.04
N LYS A 17 -13.57 -11.27 -3.92
CA LYS A 17 -14.38 -11.44 -2.70
C LYS A 17 -14.48 -10.17 -1.86
N HIS A 18 -13.57 -9.22 -2.07
CA HIS A 18 -13.56 -7.97 -1.32
C HIS A 18 -14.54 -6.98 -1.96
N ASP A 19 -15.53 -6.58 -1.17
CA ASP A 19 -16.40 -5.46 -1.49
C ASP A 19 -15.65 -4.15 -1.20
N VAL A 20 -15.43 -3.37 -2.26
CA VAL A 20 -14.71 -2.09 -2.22
C VAL A 20 -15.64 -0.90 -2.45
N SER A 21 -16.94 -1.15 -2.68
CA SER A 21 -17.91 -0.11 -3.04
C SER A 21 -18.08 0.95 -1.95
N PHE A 22 -18.06 0.50 -0.69
CA PHE A 22 -18.20 1.34 0.50
C PHE A 22 -16.94 2.10 0.92
N PHE A 23 -15.78 1.82 0.30
CA PHE A 23 -14.54 2.51 0.64
C PHE A 23 -14.61 3.99 0.24
N ASN A 24 -14.27 4.88 1.17
CA ASN A 24 -14.18 6.31 0.89
C ASN A 24 -13.06 6.97 1.70
N SER A 25 -11.94 7.25 1.04
CA SER A 25 -10.89 8.12 1.55
C SER A 25 -11.16 9.59 1.20
N THR A 26 -10.38 10.49 1.80
CA THR A 26 -10.45 11.94 1.54
C THR A 26 -10.05 12.33 0.12
N GLU A 27 -9.25 11.50 -0.57
CA GLU A 27 -8.78 11.74 -1.93
C GLU A 27 -9.63 10.95 -2.94
N GLU A 28 -10.41 11.65 -3.78
CA GLU A 28 -11.33 11.04 -4.75
C GLU A 28 -10.59 10.16 -5.78
N GLU A 29 -9.42 10.59 -6.26
CA GLU A 29 -8.59 9.83 -7.19
C GLU A 29 -8.20 8.45 -6.62
N LEU A 30 -7.94 8.37 -5.31
CA LEU A 30 -7.61 7.11 -4.63
C LEU A 30 -8.84 6.21 -4.50
N ASN A 31 -10.03 6.78 -4.40
CA ASN A 31 -11.29 6.02 -4.37
C ASN A 31 -11.60 5.44 -5.74
N ASP A 32 -11.47 6.25 -6.79
CA ASP A 32 -11.71 5.85 -8.17
C ASP A 32 -10.74 4.77 -8.62
N PHE A 33 -9.45 4.96 -8.36
CA PHE A 33 -8.44 3.94 -8.64
C PHE A 33 -8.79 2.62 -7.96
N PHE A 34 -9.17 2.65 -6.68
CA PHE A 34 -9.41 1.44 -5.92
C PHE A 34 -10.65 0.67 -6.39
N LYS A 35 -11.68 1.39 -6.80
CA LYS A 35 -12.96 0.82 -7.27
C LYS A 35 -12.87 0.33 -8.71
N ASN A 36 -12.17 1.05 -9.57
CA ASN A 36 -12.20 0.83 -11.02
C ASN A 36 -10.93 0.17 -11.58
N ASP A 37 -9.74 0.53 -11.08
CA ASP A 37 -8.47 0.15 -11.71
C ASP A 37 -7.69 -0.92 -10.95
N ALA A 38 -7.73 -0.90 -9.62
CA ALA A 38 -6.85 -1.71 -8.78
C ALA A 38 -6.93 -3.22 -9.07
N LYS A 39 -8.14 -3.74 -9.35
CA LYS A 39 -8.34 -5.15 -9.71
C LYS A 39 -7.76 -5.47 -11.08
N ASN A 40 -8.03 -4.63 -12.08
CA ASN A 40 -7.51 -4.81 -13.44
C ASN A 40 -5.99 -4.74 -13.45
N ASN A 41 -5.39 -3.76 -12.75
CA ASN A 41 -3.94 -3.63 -12.64
C ASN A 41 -3.29 -4.86 -11.99
N GLN A 42 -3.95 -5.48 -11.02
CA GLN A 42 -3.46 -6.71 -10.42
C GLN A 42 -3.57 -7.92 -11.36
N GLU A 43 -4.65 -8.03 -12.13
CA GLU A 43 -4.82 -9.08 -13.14
C GLU A 43 -3.80 -8.95 -14.29
N GLN A 44 -3.45 -7.72 -14.67
CA GLN A 44 -2.43 -7.41 -15.68
C GLN A 44 -0.99 -7.41 -15.14
N LEU A 45 -0.79 -7.78 -13.86
CA LEU A 45 0.53 -7.79 -13.19
C LEU A 45 1.25 -6.42 -13.18
N VAL A 46 0.50 -5.32 -13.35
CA VAL A 46 1.03 -3.94 -13.34
C VAL A 46 1.35 -3.53 -11.91
N SER A 47 0.47 -3.84 -10.97
CA SER A 47 0.65 -3.51 -9.55
C SER A 47 -0.12 -4.46 -8.66
N ARG A 48 0.32 -4.64 -7.41
CA ARG A 48 -0.36 -5.49 -6.44
C ARG A 48 -1.01 -4.66 -5.34
N THR A 49 -2.32 -4.80 -5.19
CA THR A 49 -3.09 -4.05 -4.20
C THR A 49 -3.43 -4.94 -3.02
N TYR A 50 -3.31 -4.40 -1.83
CA TYR A 50 -3.62 -5.05 -0.56
C TYR A 50 -4.65 -4.23 0.19
N VAL A 51 -5.57 -4.93 0.84
CA VAL A 51 -6.67 -4.36 1.63
C VAL A 51 -6.43 -4.63 3.10
N CYS A 52 -6.74 -3.65 3.93
CA CYS A 52 -6.53 -3.66 5.37
C CYS A 52 -7.88 -3.67 6.09
N TYR A 53 -8.06 -4.62 7.00
CA TYR A 53 -9.28 -4.79 7.77
C TYR A 53 -9.04 -4.61 9.26
N TYR A 54 -9.96 -3.90 9.93
CA TYR A 54 -10.07 -3.82 11.39
C TYR A 54 -11.46 -4.32 11.81
N GLU A 55 -11.54 -5.34 12.66
CA GLU A 55 -12.82 -5.90 13.14
C GLU A 55 -13.86 -6.14 12.00
N LYS A 56 -13.40 -6.64 10.84
CA LYS A 56 -14.16 -6.88 9.59
C LYS A 56 -14.53 -5.64 8.75
N HIS A 57 -14.12 -4.45 9.15
CA HIS A 57 -14.30 -3.22 8.37
C HIS A 57 -13.08 -2.99 7.49
N LEU A 58 -13.32 -2.66 6.22
CA LEU A 58 -12.26 -2.23 5.31
C LEU A 58 -11.83 -0.82 5.70
N VAL A 59 -10.64 -0.70 6.30
CA VAL A 59 -10.15 0.57 6.87
C VAL A 59 -9.11 1.26 6.00
N GLY A 60 -8.58 0.57 4.99
CA GLY A 60 -7.56 1.13 4.12
C GLY A 60 -7.10 0.15 3.05
N TYR A 61 -6.31 0.65 2.12
CA TYR A 61 -5.62 -0.17 1.13
C TYR A 61 -4.27 0.45 0.78
N PHE A 62 -3.38 -0.37 0.23
CA PHE A 62 -2.13 0.10 -0.35
C PHE A 62 -1.79 -0.68 -1.61
N THR A 63 -1.01 -0.06 -2.50
CA THR A 63 -0.61 -0.65 -3.78
C THR A 63 0.90 -0.61 -3.92
N LEU A 64 1.49 -1.75 -4.28
CA LEU A 64 2.91 -1.92 -4.56
C LEU A 64 3.13 -2.11 -6.07
N THR A 65 4.16 -1.47 -6.61
CA THR A 65 4.63 -1.68 -7.98
C THR A 65 6.13 -1.94 -7.98
N THR A 66 6.60 -2.70 -8.97
CA THR A 66 8.03 -2.81 -9.25
C THR A 66 8.54 -1.49 -9.80
N ASP A 67 9.73 -1.08 -9.35
CA ASP A 67 10.39 0.13 -9.81
C ASP A 67 11.90 -0.09 -9.85
N VAL A 68 12.62 0.83 -10.49
CA VAL A 68 14.08 0.85 -10.52
C VAL A 68 14.58 2.22 -10.09
N LEU A 69 15.53 2.24 -9.15
CA LEU A 69 16.17 3.47 -8.71
C LEU A 69 17.52 3.61 -9.40
N GLU A 70 17.67 4.68 -10.19
CA GLU A 70 18.96 5.03 -10.77
C GLU A 70 19.95 5.41 -9.68
N VAL A 71 21.19 4.90 -9.76
CA VAL A 71 22.23 5.16 -8.75
C VAL A 71 22.50 6.65 -8.56
N LYS A 72 22.34 7.46 -9.63
CA LYS A 72 22.50 8.91 -9.57
C LYS A 72 21.48 9.62 -8.67
N ALA A 73 20.34 8.99 -8.41
CA ALA A 73 19.30 9.52 -7.52
C ALA A 73 19.54 9.16 -6.05
N ILE A 74 20.51 8.29 -5.75
CA ILE A 74 20.82 7.82 -4.39
C ILE A 74 21.97 8.67 -3.82
N LYS A 75 21.83 9.12 -2.57
CA LYS A 75 22.95 9.78 -1.88
C LYS A 75 24.04 8.75 -1.60
N ARG A 76 25.31 9.13 -1.71
CA ARG A 76 26.43 8.22 -1.43
C ARG A 76 26.33 7.51 -0.07
N GLU A 77 25.74 8.17 0.91
CA GLU A 77 25.53 7.66 2.28
C GLU A 77 24.58 6.45 2.33
N ASP A 78 23.64 6.38 1.37
CA ASP A 78 22.60 5.36 1.27
C ASP A 78 22.95 4.29 0.20
N MET A 79 24.12 4.42 -0.45
CA MET A 79 24.59 3.44 -1.43
C MET A 79 25.10 2.19 -0.73
N CYS A 80 24.80 1.03 -1.33
CA CYS A 80 25.40 -0.22 -0.93
C CYS A 80 26.68 -0.42 -1.73
N ASP A 81 27.84 -0.28 -1.07
CA ASP A 81 29.17 -0.25 -1.71
C ASP A 81 29.46 -1.49 -2.59
N ASP A 82 28.81 -2.63 -2.30
CA ASP A 82 29.01 -3.91 -3.00
C ASP A 82 27.87 -4.29 -3.97
N PHE A 83 26.92 -3.39 -4.25
CA PHE A 83 25.80 -3.71 -5.15
C PHE A 83 26.22 -3.54 -6.63
N ALA A 84 26.51 -4.66 -7.29
CA ALA A 84 27.08 -4.71 -8.64
C ALA A 84 26.10 -4.34 -9.79
N HIS A 85 24.83 -4.07 -9.50
CA HIS A 85 23.82 -3.82 -10.52
C HIS A 85 23.23 -2.41 -10.39
N ASP A 86 23.59 -1.54 -11.34
CA ASP A 86 22.94 -0.27 -11.60
C ASP A 86 21.95 -0.49 -12.77
N PRO A 87 20.63 -0.27 -12.59
CA PRO A 87 19.93 0.37 -11.46
C PRO A 87 19.53 -0.58 -10.31
N TYR A 88 19.22 0.01 -9.15
CA TYR A 88 18.79 -0.72 -7.96
C TYR A 88 17.35 -1.21 -8.12
N PRO A 89 17.06 -2.51 -7.89
CA PRO A 89 15.69 -2.99 -7.88
C PRO A 89 14.95 -2.40 -6.68
N ALA A 90 13.77 -1.85 -6.91
CA ALA A 90 12.95 -1.23 -5.88
C ALA A 90 11.50 -1.71 -5.96
N VAL A 91 10.81 -1.56 -4.84
CA VAL A 91 9.35 -1.68 -4.77
C VAL A 91 8.81 -0.35 -4.31
N LYS A 92 7.98 0.27 -5.15
CA LYS A 92 7.36 1.55 -4.85
C LYS A 92 6.00 1.35 -4.20
N LEU A 93 5.79 2.02 -3.07
CA LEU A 93 4.46 2.23 -2.48
C LEU A 93 3.73 3.27 -3.32
N ALA A 94 3.05 2.82 -4.37
CA ALA A 94 2.45 3.71 -5.38
C ALA A 94 1.24 4.46 -4.83
N ARG A 95 0.43 3.80 -3.99
CA ARG A 95 -0.80 4.36 -3.41
C ARG A 95 -1.00 3.84 -2.01
N LEU A 96 -1.49 4.69 -1.13
CA LEU A 96 -1.87 4.37 0.25
C LEU A 96 -3.08 5.24 0.60
N ALA A 97 -4.18 4.62 1.01
CA ALA A 97 -5.38 5.31 1.42
C ALA A 97 -5.97 4.69 2.69
N VAL A 98 -6.54 5.53 3.53
CA VAL A 98 -7.29 5.15 4.74
C VAL A 98 -8.72 5.63 4.55
N ASP A 99 -9.69 4.83 4.96
CA ASP A 99 -11.09 5.25 4.94
C ASP A 99 -11.28 6.44 5.90
N GLN A 100 -12.06 7.43 5.47
CA GLN A 100 -12.28 8.68 6.21
C GLN A 100 -12.77 8.46 7.65
N ASN A 101 -13.51 7.37 7.90
CA ASN A 101 -14.02 7.05 9.24
C ASN A 101 -12.92 6.54 10.19
N TYR A 102 -11.77 6.18 9.65
CA TYR A 102 -10.63 5.58 10.36
C TYR A 102 -9.35 6.44 10.25
N GLU A 103 -9.46 7.63 9.66
CA GLU A 103 -8.38 8.59 9.63
C GLU A 103 -7.95 9.02 11.04
N ARG A 104 -6.66 9.34 11.19
CA ARG A 104 -6.04 9.76 12.46
C ARG A 104 -6.12 8.72 13.59
N MET A 105 -6.58 7.50 13.32
CA MET A 105 -6.56 6.38 14.26
C MET A 105 -5.29 5.52 14.17
N GLY A 106 -4.28 5.94 13.39
CA GLY A 106 -3.01 5.22 13.25
C GLY A 106 -2.95 4.25 12.06
N VAL A 107 -4.05 4.05 11.33
CA VAL A 107 -4.16 3.16 10.16
C VAL A 107 -3.27 3.59 8.99
N GLY A 108 -2.81 4.84 8.93
CA GLY A 108 -1.90 5.30 7.86
C GLY A 108 -0.40 5.11 8.15
N GLN A 109 -0.03 4.62 9.34
CA GLN A 109 1.39 4.57 9.74
C GLN A 109 2.16 3.44 9.06
N LEU A 110 3.22 3.74 8.30
CA LEU A 110 4.05 2.77 7.56
C LEU A 110 4.48 1.51 8.34
N SER A 111 4.52 1.55 9.68
CA SER A 111 4.92 0.43 10.56
C SER A 111 4.15 -0.87 10.29
N TRP A 112 2.85 -0.80 9.97
CA TRP A 112 2.07 -2.01 9.66
C TRP A 112 2.34 -2.56 8.24
N ILE A 113 2.73 -1.71 7.29
CA ILE A 113 3.16 -2.16 5.94
C ILE A 113 4.45 -2.99 6.07
N ALA A 114 5.38 -2.57 6.92
CA ALA A 114 6.62 -3.31 7.17
C ALA A 114 6.40 -4.67 7.85
N SER A 115 5.31 -4.82 8.61
CA SER A 115 4.91 -6.07 9.27
C SER A 115 4.24 -7.07 8.31
N CYS A 116 3.87 -6.65 7.10
CA CYS A 116 3.33 -7.53 6.05
C CYS A 116 4.41 -8.38 5.35
N LYS A 117 5.63 -8.42 5.87
CA LYS A 117 6.69 -9.32 5.41
C LYS A 117 6.27 -10.77 5.67
N LYS A 118 6.06 -11.52 4.59
CA LYS A 118 6.29 -12.97 4.58
C LYS A 118 7.76 -13.22 4.33
#